data_AF-A0A7X7BBZ8-F1
#
_entry.id   AF-A0A7X7BBZ8-F1
#
_cell.length_a   1.000
_cell.length_b   1.000
_cell.length_c   1.000
_cell.angle_alpha   90.00
_cell.angle_beta   90.00
_cell.angle_gamma   90.00
#
_symmetry.space_group_name_H-M   'P 1'
#
loop_
_entity.id
_entity.type
_entity.pdbx_description
1 polymer ?
#
loop_
_entity_poly.entity_id
_entity_poly.type
_entity_poly.pdbx_seq_one_letter_code
_entity_poly.pdbx_strand_id
1 'polypeptide(L)'
;VLDVHWAGSNNGEYAGLDMAGFDQTVSALRNSGISGNAAAITNSGSTLSTLTLNQTVDTVYAGTIGGAVSVVKAGGGRLTLVHPTHHTGDTAIQGGTLELGANNVLSSQSAVVLSGGQLALGATTNTLASLTVTADSTLDLGEGQAVFAAQTPDVWEGTLTLTGAHADQRAHAALADPGPTRIGPVSGRAGLAECGRIFDRVSGHAHLDRITRRRAAAKVGEGVYFTSGMPQACMADNRCARASW
;
A
#
# COMPACT_ATOMS: atom_id res chain seq x y z
N VAL A 1 8.67 -25.20 -16.75
CA VAL A 1 9.52 -24.00 -16.51
C VAL A 1 9.57 -23.23 -17.80
N LEU A 2 9.19 -21.96 -17.79
CA LEU A 2 9.40 -21.03 -18.88
C LEU A 2 10.72 -20.31 -18.62
N ASP A 3 11.68 -20.56 -19.51
CA ASP A 3 12.99 -19.91 -19.50
C ASP A 3 13.07 -19.03 -20.73
N VAL A 4 12.93 -17.72 -20.54
CA VAL A 4 13.02 -16.74 -21.62
C VAL A 4 14.46 -16.23 -21.61
N HIS A 5 15.39 -17.02 -22.14
CA HIS A 5 16.81 -16.69 -22.18
C HIS A 5 17.32 -16.44 -23.60
N TRP A 6 18.43 -15.71 -23.69
CA TRP A 6 19.27 -15.62 -24.89
C TRP A 6 20.68 -16.14 -24.57
N ALA A 7 21.14 -17.13 -25.33
CA ALA A 7 22.54 -17.58 -25.35
C ALA A 7 23.35 -16.86 -26.46
N GLY A 8 23.75 -15.61 -26.20
CA GLY A 8 25.01 -15.02 -26.74
C GLY A 8 25.22 -14.86 -28.26
N SER A 9 24.28 -14.28 -29.02
CA SER A 9 24.58 -13.74 -30.37
C SER A 9 24.36 -12.23 -30.42
N ASN A 10 25.00 -11.52 -31.34
CA ASN A 10 25.11 -10.06 -31.39
C ASN A 10 24.16 -9.40 -32.41
N ASN A 11 22.97 -9.96 -32.60
CA ASN A 11 22.03 -9.57 -33.65
C ASN A 11 20.67 -9.06 -33.12
N GLY A 12 20.61 -8.21 -32.09
CA GLY A 12 19.39 -7.46 -31.71
C GLY A 12 18.07 -8.26 -31.57
N GLU A 13 18.14 -9.57 -31.31
CA GLU A 13 17.01 -10.49 -31.40
C GLU A 13 16.32 -10.65 -30.03
N TYR A 14 15.01 -10.45 -29.98
CA TYR A 14 14.24 -10.57 -28.74
C TYR A 14 13.92 -12.05 -28.47
N ALA A 15 14.21 -12.55 -27.28
CA ALA A 15 13.64 -13.81 -26.80
C ALA A 15 12.29 -13.48 -26.16
N GLY A 16 11.20 -14.11 -26.58
CA GLY A 16 9.92 -13.73 -26.00
C GLY A 16 8.81 -14.74 -26.15
N LEU A 17 7.82 -14.55 -25.29
CA LEU A 17 6.55 -15.25 -25.34
C LEU A 17 5.47 -14.23 -25.69
N ASP A 18 4.84 -14.39 -26.85
CA ASP A 18 3.56 -13.75 -27.13
C ASP A 18 2.45 -14.71 -26.70
N MET A 19 1.61 -14.26 -25.77
CA MET A 19 0.46 -15.01 -25.27
C MET A 19 -0.70 -15.03 -26.27
N ALA A 20 -0.74 -14.13 -27.26
CA ALA A 20 -1.70 -14.10 -28.35
C ALA A 20 -3.18 -14.25 -27.95
N GLY A 21 -3.58 -13.70 -26.79
CA GLY A 21 -4.93 -13.76 -26.24
C GLY A 21 -5.23 -14.98 -25.36
N PHE A 22 -4.22 -15.81 -25.06
CA PHE A 22 -4.39 -17.03 -24.26
C PHE A 22 -3.76 -16.91 -22.88
N ASP A 23 -4.49 -17.36 -21.86
CA ASP A 23 -3.93 -17.53 -20.52
C ASP A 23 -2.78 -18.54 -20.51
N GLN A 24 -1.73 -18.23 -19.77
CA GLN A 24 -0.57 -19.09 -19.61
C GLN A 24 -0.38 -19.44 -18.14
N THR A 25 -0.07 -20.70 -17.85
CA THR A 25 0.34 -21.14 -16.52
C THR A 25 1.70 -21.80 -16.61
N VAL A 26 2.68 -21.24 -15.91
CA VAL A 26 4.07 -21.72 -15.94
C VAL A 26 4.53 -22.14 -14.55
N SER A 27 5.22 -23.28 -14.49
CA SER A 27 5.73 -23.84 -13.23
C SER A 27 6.90 -23.05 -12.64
N ALA A 28 7.54 -22.20 -13.44
CA ALA A 28 8.50 -21.20 -13.00
C ALA A 28 8.79 -20.25 -14.17
N LEU A 29 9.04 -18.99 -13.86
CA LEU A 29 9.52 -17.99 -14.81
C LEU A 29 10.93 -17.58 -14.43
N ARG A 30 11.87 -17.70 -15.37
CA ARG A 30 13.26 -17.30 -15.15
C ARG A 30 13.88 -16.74 -16.42
N ASN A 31 14.92 -15.96 -16.19
CA ASN A 31 15.87 -15.58 -17.22
C ASN A 31 17.23 -15.45 -16.53
N SER A 32 18.07 -16.48 -16.69
CA SER A 32 19.39 -16.56 -16.06
C SER A 32 20.55 -16.16 -16.99
N GLY A 33 20.27 -15.60 -18.17
CA GLY A 33 21.28 -15.18 -19.15
C GLY A 33 21.55 -13.67 -19.15
N ILE A 34 22.59 -13.22 -19.86
CA ILE A 34 22.92 -11.78 -20.10
C ILE A 34 21.93 -11.17 -21.12
N SER A 35 20.63 -11.44 -20.95
CA SER A 35 19.62 -11.04 -21.93
C SER A 35 18.82 -9.82 -21.49
N GLY A 36 18.91 -9.38 -20.23
CA GLY A 36 18.29 -8.14 -19.72
C GLY A 36 16.90 -7.88 -20.32
N ASN A 37 16.65 -6.64 -20.75
CA ASN A 37 15.40 -6.23 -21.40
C ASN A 37 15.08 -6.91 -22.75
N ALA A 38 15.97 -7.74 -23.32
CA ALA A 38 15.71 -8.45 -24.57
C ALA A 38 14.84 -9.70 -24.39
N ALA A 39 14.58 -10.12 -23.14
CA ALA A 39 13.53 -11.09 -22.83
C ALA A 39 12.18 -10.37 -22.64
N ALA A 40 11.14 -10.74 -23.37
CA ALA A 40 9.83 -10.10 -23.28
C ALA A 40 8.68 -11.12 -23.21
N ILE A 41 7.75 -10.92 -22.28
CA ILE A 41 6.45 -11.56 -22.32
C ILE A 41 5.42 -10.51 -22.72
N THR A 42 4.67 -10.77 -23.78
CA THR A 42 3.67 -9.86 -24.32
C THR A 42 2.35 -10.59 -24.56
N ASN A 43 1.32 -9.81 -24.85
CA ASN A 43 0.07 -10.33 -25.36
C ASN A 43 -0.37 -9.47 -26.55
N SER A 44 -0.33 -10.03 -27.75
CA SER A 44 -0.83 -9.41 -28.98
C SER A 44 -2.35 -9.52 -29.16
N GLY A 45 -3.03 -10.28 -28.29
CA GLY A 45 -4.48 -10.36 -28.23
C GLY A 45 -5.14 -9.04 -27.84
N SER A 46 -6.39 -8.86 -28.27
CA SER A 46 -7.16 -7.62 -28.02
C SER A 46 -7.69 -7.48 -26.60
N THR A 47 -7.61 -8.53 -25.78
CA THR A 47 -8.10 -8.58 -24.40
C THR A 47 -6.98 -8.94 -23.43
N LEU A 48 -7.18 -8.67 -22.14
CA LEU A 48 -6.27 -9.14 -21.09
C LEU A 48 -6.14 -10.67 -21.14
N SER A 49 -4.91 -11.16 -21.00
CA SER A 49 -4.60 -12.57 -20.77
C SER A 49 -3.82 -12.71 -19.47
N THR A 50 -4.02 -13.82 -18.77
CA THR A 50 -3.45 -14.06 -17.44
C THR A 50 -2.18 -14.90 -17.54
N LEU A 51 -1.07 -14.37 -17.03
CA LEU A 51 0.17 -15.11 -16.81
C LEU A 51 0.23 -15.58 -15.36
N THR A 52 -0.02 -16.87 -15.15
CA THR A 52 0.04 -17.52 -13.83
C THR A 52 1.40 -18.14 -13.58
N LEU A 53 2.05 -17.70 -12.51
CA LEU A 53 3.40 -18.06 -12.09
C LEU A 53 3.35 -18.95 -10.85
N ASN A 54 3.48 -20.26 -11.06
CA ASN A 54 3.40 -21.30 -10.05
C ASN A 54 4.77 -21.78 -9.55
N GLN A 55 5.81 -20.91 -9.53
CA GLN A 55 7.13 -21.32 -9.01
C GLN A 55 7.10 -21.67 -7.53
N THR A 56 7.67 -22.83 -7.21
CA THR A 56 7.92 -23.30 -5.84
C THR A 56 9.36 -23.07 -5.39
N VAL A 57 10.20 -22.53 -6.28
CA VAL A 57 11.62 -22.23 -6.04
C VAL A 57 11.89 -20.77 -6.38
N ASP A 58 12.98 -20.26 -5.84
CA ASP A 58 13.41 -18.89 -6.09
C ASP A 58 13.93 -18.71 -7.52
N THR A 59 13.43 -17.70 -8.22
CA THR A 59 13.82 -17.38 -9.59
C THR A 59 13.99 -15.88 -9.78
N VAL A 60 14.94 -15.51 -10.64
CA VAL A 60 15.09 -14.13 -11.13
C VAL A 60 14.59 -14.08 -12.57
N TYR A 61 13.75 -13.11 -12.87
CA TYR A 61 13.35 -12.78 -14.23
C TYR A 61 13.86 -11.38 -14.56
N ALA A 62 14.87 -11.36 -15.44
CA ALA A 62 15.50 -10.15 -15.94
C ALA A 62 14.87 -9.62 -17.24
N GLY A 63 13.73 -10.15 -17.68
CA GLY A 63 13.02 -9.62 -18.84
C GLY A 63 11.95 -8.59 -18.48
N THR A 64 11.24 -8.13 -19.51
CA THR A 64 10.04 -7.28 -19.40
C THR A 64 8.77 -8.13 -19.51
N ILE A 65 7.68 -7.63 -18.93
CA ILE A 65 6.31 -8.14 -19.12
C ILE A 65 5.49 -6.94 -19.58
N GLY A 66 4.82 -7.02 -20.73
CA GLY A 66 4.18 -5.87 -21.36
C GLY A 66 2.86 -6.17 -22.03
N GLY A 67 2.09 -5.12 -22.30
CA GLY A 67 0.82 -5.21 -23.04
C GLY A 67 -0.36 -5.61 -22.15
N ALA A 68 -1.37 -6.23 -22.77
CA ALA A 68 -2.60 -6.66 -22.11
C ALA A 68 -2.37 -7.96 -21.30
N VAL A 69 -1.49 -7.91 -20.31
CA VAL A 69 -1.17 -9.06 -19.44
C VAL A 69 -1.62 -8.73 -18.01
N SER A 70 -2.32 -9.66 -17.38
CA SER A 70 -2.51 -9.71 -15.92
C SER A 70 -1.55 -10.73 -15.34
N VAL A 71 -0.89 -10.42 -14.23
CA VAL A 71 0.13 -11.29 -13.63
C VAL A 71 -0.42 -11.90 -12.35
N VAL A 72 -0.36 -13.23 -12.24
CA VAL A 72 -0.73 -13.96 -11.03
C VAL A 72 0.50 -14.68 -10.48
N LYS A 73 0.96 -14.27 -9.30
CA LYS A 73 2.03 -14.92 -8.55
C LYS A 73 1.40 -15.86 -7.51
N ALA A 74 1.29 -17.15 -7.85
CA ALA A 74 0.58 -18.14 -7.02
C ALA A 74 1.49 -19.19 -6.36
N GLY A 75 2.66 -19.47 -6.94
CA GLY A 75 3.59 -20.44 -6.35
C GLY A 75 4.30 -19.93 -5.09
N GLY A 76 4.71 -20.83 -4.19
CA GLY A 76 5.30 -20.49 -2.89
C GLY A 76 6.75 -19.97 -2.92
N GLY A 77 7.46 -20.06 -4.04
CA GLY A 77 8.85 -19.56 -4.16
C GLY A 77 8.92 -18.04 -4.32
N ARG A 78 10.13 -17.46 -4.29
CA ARG A 78 10.36 -16.05 -4.58
C ARG A 78 10.54 -15.79 -6.08
N LEU A 79 9.86 -14.79 -6.62
CA LEU A 79 10.16 -14.25 -7.95
C LEU A 79 10.74 -12.85 -7.80
N THR A 80 11.99 -12.66 -8.22
CA THR A 80 12.60 -11.34 -8.28
C THR A 80 12.51 -10.79 -9.70
N LEU A 81 11.80 -9.68 -9.86
CA LEU A 81 11.73 -8.92 -11.10
C LEU A 81 12.76 -7.79 -11.03
N VAL A 82 13.73 -7.79 -11.93
CA VAL A 82 14.86 -6.83 -11.88
C VAL A 82 14.78 -5.72 -12.92
N HIS A 83 13.76 -5.74 -13.79
CA HIS A 83 13.51 -4.70 -14.79
C HIS A 83 12.05 -4.24 -14.78
N PRO A 84 11.76 -3.01 -15.25
CA PRO A 84 10.40 -2.51 -15.41
C PRO A 84 9.50 -3.41 -16.24
N THR A 85 8.28 -3.57 -15.75
CA THR A 85 7.16 -4.21 -16.43
C THR A 85 6.15 -3.14 -16.86
N HIS A 86 5.60 -3.32 -18.04
CA HIS A 86 4.66 -2.42 -18.71
C HIS A 86 3.34 -3.14 -19.02
N HIS A 87 2.98 -4.12 -18.21
CA HIS A 87 1.69 -4.76 -18.30
C HIS A 87 0.60 -3.85 -17.74
N THR A 88 -0.60 -3.97 -18.30
CA THR A 88 -1.75 -3.09 -18.02
C THR A 88 -2.79 -3.74 -17.13
N GLY A 89 -2.78 -5.07 -17.00
CA GLY A 89 -3.62 -5.79 -16.06
C GLY A 89 -3.09 -5.73 -14.64
N ASP A 90 -3.86 -6.29 -13.71
CA ASP A 90 -3.50 -6.30 -12.30
C ASP A 90 -2.38 -7.30 -12.00
N THR A 91 -1.66 -7.04 -10.91
CA THR A 91 -0.66 -7.94 -10.35
C THR A 91 -1.23 -8.57 -9.08
N ALA A 92 -1.72 -9.80 -9.18
CA ALA A 92 -2.23 -10.56 -8.05
C ALA A 92 -1.13 -11.42 -7.42
N ILE A 93 -0.91 -11.28 -6.11
CA ILE A 93 0.07 -12.06 -5.35
C ILE A 93 -0.68 -12.95 -4.36
N GLN A 94 -0.91 -14.19 -4.78
CA GLN A 94 -1.66 -15.22 -4.05
C GLN A 94 -0.76 -16.08 -3.15
N GLY A 95 0.55 -16.13 -3.44
CA GLY A 95 1.48 -16.96 -2.67
C GLY A 95 2.95 -16.62 -2.88
N GLY A 96 3.77 -17.02 -1.89
CA GLY A 96 5.21 -16.74 -1.85
C GLY A 96 5.52 -15.24 -1.89
N THR A 97 6.67 -14.90 -2.46
CA THR A 97 7.15 -13.51 -2.52
C THR A 97 7.32 -13.05 -3.97
N LEU A 98 6.79 -11.87 -4.29
CA LEU A 98 7.20 -11.07 -5.45
C LEU A 98 8.15 -9.98 -4.96
N GLU A 99 9.41 -10.03 -5.39
CA GLU A 99 10.43 -9.05 -5.02
C GLU A 99 10.75 -8.11 -6.18
N LEU A 100 10.82 -6.82 -5.89
CA LEU A 100 11.23 -5.80 -6.84
C LEU A 100 12.73 -5.55 -6.67
N GLY A 101 13.52 -5.96 -7.65
CA GLY A 101 14.98 -5.82 -7.66
C GLY A 101 15.49 -4.49 -8.21
N ALA A 102 14.59 -3.63 -8.71
CA ALA A 102 14.90 -2.28 -9.20
C ALA A 102 13.75 -1.31 -8.90
N ASN A 103 13.99 -0.01 -9.09
CA ASN A 103 12.95 1.01 -8.96
C ASN A 103 11.93 0.92 -10.10
N ASN A 104 10.67 1.21 -9.82
CA ASN A 104 9.57 1.25 -10.79
C ASN A 104 9.46 -0.04 -11.63
N VAL A 105 9.65 -1.19 -10.97
CA VAL A 105 9.51 -2.51 -11.58
C VAL A 105 8.05 -2.80 -11.96
N LEU A 106 7.09 -2.50 -11.09
CA LEU A 106 5.67 -2.65 -11.44
C LEU A 106 5.14 -1.34 -12.03
N SER A 107 4.35 -1.47 -13.10
CA SER A 107 3.70 -0.34 -13.76
C SER A 107 2.85 0.48 -12.78
N SER A 108 2.94 1.80 -12.85
CA SER A 108 2.12 2.72 -12.05
C SER A 108 0.64 2.72 -12.44
N GLN A 109 0.29 2.01 -13.52
CA GLN A 109 -1.08 1.79 -13.97
C GLN A 109 -1.65 0.44 -13.53
N SER A 110 -0.81 -0.49 -13.04
CA SER A 110 -1.24 -1.80 -12.58
C SER A 110 -1.64 -1.72 -11.11
N ALA A 111 -2.84 -2.21 -10.78
CA ALA A 111 -3.23 -2.42 -9.38
C ALA A 111 -2.51 -3.66 -8.82
N VAL A 112 -2.20 -3.64 -7.53
CA VAL A 112 -1.67 -4.81 -6.82
C VAL A 112 -2.77 -5.40 -5.95
N VAL A 113 -3.01 -6.69 -6.12
CA VAL A 113 -3.97 -7.45 -5.31
C VAL A 113 -3.20 -8.45 -4.45
N LEU A 114 -3.12 -8.19 -3.15
CA LEU A 114 -2.54 -9.12 -2.19
C LEU A 114 -3.62 -10.10 -1.71
N SER A 115 -3.37 -11.39 -1.91
CA SER A 115 -4.35 -12.48 -1.74
C SER A 115 -3.72 -13.69 -1.05
N GLY A 116 -2.75 -13.48 -0.16
CA GLY A 116 -2.09 -14.53 0.62
C GLY A 116 -0.56 -14.54 0.50
N GLY A 117 0.02 -13.70 -0.35
CA GLY A 117 1.47 -13.61 -0.55
C GLY A 117 2.11 -12.32 -0.03
N GLN A 118 3.38 -12.13 -0.42
CA GLN A 118 4.19 -11.00 -0.04
C GLN A 118 4.64 -10.19 -1.26
N LEU A 119 4.49 -8.87 -1.20
CA LEU A 119 5.23 -7.94 -2.05
C LEU A 119 6.43 -7.41 -1.26
N ALA A 120 7.64 -7.58 -1.79
CA ALA A 120 8.88 -7.11 -1.17
C ALA A 120 9.54 -6.04 -2.05
N LEU A 121 9.83 -4.88 -1.47
CA LEU A 121 10.49 -3.77 -2.18
C LEU A 121 12.01 -3.75 -1.99
N GLY A 122 12.55 -4.41 -0.96
CA GLY A 122 13.98 -4.34 -0.67
C GLY A 122 14.43 -2.89 -0.44
N ALA A 123 15.37 -2.38 -1.23
CA ALA A 123 15.82 -0.98 -1.20
C ALA A 123 15.25 -0.14 -2.36
N THR A 124 14.10 -0.54 -2.92
CA THR A 124 13.54 0.06 -4.14
C THR A 124 12.30 0.91 -3.87
N THR A 125 12.05 1.88 -4.75
CA THR A 125 10.81 2.65 -4.78
C THR A 125 9.94 2.19 -5.94
N ASN A 126 8.64 1.99 -5.68
CA ASN A 126 7.68 1.69 -6.73
C ASN A 126 6.41 2.52 -6.56
N THR A 127 5.93 3.11 -7.66
CA THR A 127 4.61 3.74 -7.71
C THR A 127 3.60 2.72 -8.23
N LEU A 128 2.55 2.46 -7.47
CA LEU A 128 1.46 1.52 -7.78
C LEU A 128 0.18 2.30 -8.05
N ALA A 129 -0.74 1.75 -8.86
CA ALA A 129 -2.03 2.39 -9.08
C ALA A 129 -2.84 2.41 -7.78
N SER A 130 -3.17 1.21 -7.30
CA SER A 130 -3.89 0.96 -6.05
C SER A 130 -3.40 -0.34 -5.39
N LEU A 131 -3.89 -0.62 -4.18
CA LEU A 131 -3.58 -1.81 -3.40
C LEU A 131 -4.86 -2.34 -2.76
N THR A 132 -5.20 -3.58 -3.09
CA THR A 132 -6.34 -4.27 -2.50
C THR A 132 -5.83 -5.50 -1.77
N VAL A 133 -6.35 -5.74 -0.56
CA VAL A 133 -5.97 -6.90 0.28
C VAL A 133 -7.21 -7.77 0.51
N THR A 134 -7.17 -8.97 -0.04
CA THR A 134 -8.29 -9.95 -0.02
C THR A 134 -8.04 -11.13 0.91
N ALA A 135 -6.78 -11.35 1.31
CA ALA A 135 -6.41 -12.32 2.34
C ALA A 135 -5.16 -11.83 3.09
N ASP A 136 -4.87 -12.42 4.25
CA ASP A 136 -3.72 -12.07 5.08
C ASP A 136 -2.43 -12.07 4.25
N SER A 137 -1.77 -10.92 4.18
CA SER A 137 -0.67 -10.68 3.26
C SER A 137 0.36 -9.72 3.86
N THR A 138 1.55 -9.70 3.28
CA THR A 138 2.64 -8.83 3.73
C THR A 138 3.09 -7.87 2.64
N LEU A 139 3.23 -6.59 2.98
CA LEU A 139 4.00 -5.63 2.21
C LEU A 139 5.29 -5.35 2.98
N ASP A 140 6.39 -5.89 2.47
CA ASP A 140 7.71 -5.66 3.02
C ASP A 140 8.38 -4.49 2.32
N LEU A 141 8.45 -3.36 3.01
CA LEU A 141 9.05 -2.15 2.47
C LEU A 141 10.58 -2.23 2.46
N GLY A 142 11.20 -3.08 3.27
CA GLY A 142 12.65 -3.07 3.45
C GLY A 142 13.16 -1.65 3.80
N GLU A 143 14.10 -1.12 3.03
CA GLU A 143 14.53 0.30 3.05
C GLU A 143 13.86 1.14 1.95
N GLY A 144 13.01 0.52 1.14
CA GLY A 144 12.31 1.08 0.01
C GLY A 144 11.01 1.80 0.34
N GLN A 145 10.26 2.17 -0.71
CA GLN A 145 9.01 2.92 -0.57
C GLN A 145 7.95 2.49 -1.60
N ALA A 146 6.74 2.17 -1.11
CA ALA A 146 5.54 2.09 -1.95
C ALA A 146 4.87 3.47 -2.00
N VAL A 147 4.63 3.97 -3.21
CA VAL A 147 3.78 5.15 -3.46
C VAL A 147 2.53 4.67 -4.16
N PHE A 148 1.38 5.18 -3.77
CA PHE A 148 0.11 4.83 -4.42
C PHE A 148 -0.49 6.05 -5.09
N ALA A 149 -0.75 5.94 -6.40
CA ALA A 149 -1.21 7.07 -7.22
C ALA A 149 -2.68 7.44 -6.92
N ALA A 150 -3.53 6.44 -6.67
CA ALA A 150 -4.92 6.64 -6.31
C ALA A 150 -5.42 5.48 -5.43
N GLN A 151 -5.37 5.66 -4.11
CA GLN A 151 -6.05 4.76 -3.18
C GLN A 151 -7.45 5.29 -2.90
N THR A 152 -8.46 4.50 -3.22
CA THR A 152 -9.79 4.68 -2.65
C THR A 152 -9.86 4.02 -1.28
N PRO A 153 -10.73 4.48 -0.37
CA PRO A 153 -11.04 3.74 0.85
C PRO A 153 -11.63 2.37 0.49
N ASP A 154 -10.77 1.35 0.41
CA ASP A 154 -11.17 -0.02 0.12
C ASP A 154 -11.43 -0.77 1.43
N VAL A 155 -12.51 -1.55 1.45
CA VAL A 155 -12.71 -2.53 2.51
C VAL A 155 -11.82 -3.73 2.20
N TRP A 156 -10.71 -3.85 2.93
CA TRP A 156 -9.87 -5.03 2.84
C TRP A 156 -10.51 -6.20 3.60
N GLU A 157 -10.52 -7.36 2.96
CA GLU A 157 -11.01 -8.61 3.56
C GLU A 157 -9.91 -9.31 4.39
N GLY A 158 -8.65 -9.05 4.05
CA GLY A 158 -7.47 -9.61 4.72
C GLY A 158 -6.70 -8.61 5.59
N THR A 159 -5.85 -9.12 6.46
CA THR A 159 -4.91 -8.31 7.26
C THR A 159 -3.68 -7.96 6.42
N LEU A 160 -3.35 -6.67 6.30
CA LEU A 160 -2.06 -6.23 5.77
C LEU A 160 -1.03 -6.14 6.90
N THR A 161 0.03 -6.93 6.80
CA THR A 161 1.23 -6.76 7.63
C THR A 161 2.23 -5.89 6.89
N LEU A 162 2.64 -4.79 7.51
CA LEU A 162 3.73 -3.95 7.02
C LEU A 162 5.02 -4.32 7.75
N THR A 163 6.10 -4.55 7.00
CA THR A 163 7.45 -4.79 7.54
C THR A 163 8.47 -3.87 6.88
N GLY A 164 9.67 -3.78 7.45
CA GLY A 164 10.76 -2.93 6.96
C GLY A 164 10.98 -1.67 7.80
N ALA A 165 11.97 -0.87 7.42
CA ALA A 165 12.26 0.42 8.00
C ALA A 165 11.15 1.41 7.62
N HIS A 166 10.15 1.54 8.49
CA HIS A 166 9.20 2.63 8.41
C HIS A 166 9.93 3.90 8.81
N ALA A 167 10.29 4.76 7.85
CA ALA A 167 10.61 6.15 8.19
C ALA A 167 9.42 6.66 9.00
N ASP A 168 9.69 7.05 10.25
CA ASP A 168 8.70 7.37 11.27
C ASP A 168 7.74 8.44 10.72
N GLN A 169 6.59 8.02 10.15
CA GLN A 169 5.59 8.93 9.58
C GLN A 169 4.75 9.55 10.70
N ARG A 170 5.38 10.00 11.78
CA ARG A 170 4.78 10.97 12.71
C ARG A 170 4.84 12.38 12.11
N ALA A 171 4.38 12.52 10.87
CA ALA A 171 3.78 13.76 10.42
C ALA A 171 2.28 13.66 10.75
N HIS A 172 1.95 13.67 12.04
CA HIS A 172 0.64 14.19 12.41
C HIS A 172 0.63 15.60 11.85
N ALA A 173 -0.17 15.81 10.80
CA ALA A 173 -0.60 17.14 10.40
C ALA A 173 -0.94 17.86 11.70
N ALA A 174 -0.19 18.90 12.03
CA ALA A 174 -0.59 19.80 13.07
C ALA A 174 -1.99 20.26 12.64
N LEU A 175 -3.02 19.77 13.33
CA LEU A 175 -4.27 20.48 13.44
C LEU A 175 -3.84 21.81 14.03
N ALA A 176 -3.63 22.80 13.16
CA ALA A 176 -3.64 24.18 13.56
C ALA A 176 -5.03 24.36 14.17
N ASP A 177 -5.10 24.25 15.50
CA ASP A 177 -6.23 24.69 16.28
C ASP A 177 -6.50 26.12 15.83
N PRO A 178 -7.60 26.42 15.10
CA PRO A 178 -7.99 27.79 14.91
C PRO A 178 -8.48 28.22 16.29
N GLY A 179 -7.55 28.70 17.11
CA GLY A 179 -7.83 29.18 18.45
C GLY A 179 -9.07 30.07 18.44
N PRO A 180 -9.84 30.10 19.53
CA PRO A 180 -11.22 30.56 19.53
C PRO A 180 -11.33 31.95 18.90
N THR A 181 -12.13 32.02 17.84
CA THR A 181 -12.52 33.27 17.18
C THR A 181 -13.11 34.20 18.24
N ARG A 182 -12.38 35.27 18.56
CA ARG A 182 -12.84 36.34 19.44
C ARG A 182 -14.04 37.04 18.80
N ILE A 183 -15.21 36.91 19.43
CA ILE A 183 -16.36 37.81 19.25
C ILE A 183 -15.96 39.19 19.85
N GLY A 184 -16.25 40.29 19.14
CA GLY A 184 -15.99 41.67 19.61
C GLY A 184 -16.88 42.09 20.80
N PRO A 185 -16.96 43.38 21.22
CA PRO A 185 -16.20 44.57 20.83
C PRO A 185 -15.22 45.03 21.94
N VAL A 186 -14.37 46.01 21.63
CA VAL A 186 -13.41 46.63 22.56
C VAL A 186 -14.14 47.56 23.53
N SER A 187 -14.16 47.23 24.82
CA SER A 187 -14.43 48.19 25.90
C SER A 187 -13.80 47.75 27.22
N GLY A 188 -12.98 48.60 27.82
CA GLY A 188 -12.68 48.56 29.26
C GLY A 188 -11.25 48.14 29.63
N ARG A 189 -10.65 48.94 30.52
CA ARG A 189 -9.27 48.90 31.05
C ARG A 189 -8.97 47.71 32.00
N ALA A 190 -7.66 47.52 32.21
CA ALA A 190 -6.97 46.69 33.22
C ALA A 190 -6.80 45.22 32.81
N GLY A 191 -5.63 44.57 32.88
CA GLY A 191 -4.41 44.81 33.65
C GLY A 191 -4.06 43.49 34.35
N LEU A 192 -2.81 43.03 34.19
CA LEU A 192 -2.12 41.95 34.94
C LEU A 192 -2.50 40.48 34.60
N ALA A 193 -1.55 39.74 34.02
CA ALA A 193 -0.80 38.69 34.72
C ALA A 193 -0.04 37.80 33.72
N GLU A 194 1.28 37.78 33.90
CA GLU A 194 2.23 36.89 33.24
C GLU A 194 1.88 35.40 33.39
N CYS A 195 2.14 34.61 32.35
CA CYS A 195 2.53 33.22 32.49
C CYS A 195 3.83 33.01 31.71
N GLY A 196 4.93 33.02 32.46
CA GLY A 196 6.28 32.83 31.96
C GLY A 196 6.70 31.36 31.85
N ARG A 197 7.56 31.13 30.85
CA ARG A 197 8.76 30.26 30.79
C ARG A 197 8.56 28.73 30.86
N ILE A 198 8.77 28.02 29.75
CA ILE A 198 10.04 27.45 29.20
C ILE A 198 10.39 26.06 29.79
N PHE A 199 10.34 25.06 28.89
CA PHE A 199 11.06 23.78 28.80
C PHE A 199 11.79 23.23 30.04
N ASP A 200 11.47 21.98 30.42
CA ASP A 200 12.54 21.03 30.73
C ASP A 200 12.19 19.55 30.42
N ARG A 201 13.19 18.90 29.82
CA ARG A 201 13.55 17.46 29.72
C ARG A 201 12.60 16.39 29.13
N VAL A 202 12.98 16.04 27.90
CA VAL A 202 13.08 14.67 27.38
C VAL A 202 13.78 13.73 28.39
N SER A 203 13.17 12.59 28.70
CA SER A 203 13.84 11.40 29.23
C SER A 203 13.06 10.19 28.75
N GLY A 204 13.70 9.39 27.88
CA GLY A 204 13.09 8.24 27.25
C GLY A 204 12.86 7.08 28.20
N HIS A 205 11.83 6.27 27.90
CA HIS A 205 11.79 4.87 28.26
C HIS A 205 11.06 4.09 27.17
N ALA A 206 11.76 3.10 26.62
CA ALA A 206 11.24 2.10 25.73
C ALA A 206 10.12 1.31 26.43
N HIS A 207 9.02 1.07 25.74
CA HIS A 207 8.12 -0.01 26.10
C HIS A 207 7.56 -0.66 24.84
N LEU A 208 7.89 -1.95 24.68
CA LEU A 208 7.38 -2.88 23.70
C LEU A 208 5.86 -2.82 23.65
N ASP A 209 5.27 -2.59 22.47
CA ASP A 209 3.81 -2.66 22.32
C ASP A 209 3.40 -3.88 21.49
N ARG A 210 2.94 -4.88 22.24
CA ARG A 210 2.36 -6.13 21.76
C ARG A 210 0.86 -5.89 21.67
N ILE A 211 0.34 -5.50 20.50
CA ILE A 211 -1.12 -5.35 20.31
C ILE A 211 -1.76 -6.73 20.31
N THR A 212 -2.18 -7.19 21.49
CA THR A 212 -3.05 -8.35 21.66
C THR A 212 -4.37 -7.83 22.23
N ARG A 213 -5.39 -7.65 21.39
CA ARG A 213 -6.73 -7.26 21.86
C ARG A 213 -7.39 -8.47 22.55
N ARG A 214 -7.63 -8.37 23.87
CA ARG A 214 -8.66 -9.17 24.56
C ARG A 214 -9.61 -8.25 25.32
N ARG A 215 -10.90 -8.54 25.12
CA ARG A 215 -12.08 -7.87 25.70
C ARG A 215 -12.07 -7.92 27.24
N ALA A 216 -12.36 -6.81 27.91
CA ALA A 216 -13.03 -6.77 29.21
C ALA A 216 -13.67 -5.39 29.44
N ALA A 217 -14.74 -5.38 30.23
CA ALA A 217 -15.88 -4.48 30.17
C ALA A 217 -15.78 -3.17 30.98
N ALA A 218 -16.60 -2.20 30.52
CA ALA A 218 -17.37 -1.21 31.28
C ALA A 218 -16.67 -0.29 32.30
N LYS A 219 -16.56 0.99 31.93
CA LYS A 219 -16.97 2.11 32.80
C LYS A 219 -17.59 3.22 31.94
N VAL A 220 -18.76 3.67 32.40
CA VAL A 220 -19.66 4.66 31.79
C VAL A 220 -19.09 6.06 32.00
N GLY A 221 -19.14 6.91 30.97
CA GLY A 221 -18.80 8.33 31.06
C GLY A 221 -18.77 9.02 29.69
N GLU A 222 -19.95 9.45 29.24
CA GLU A 222 -20.23 10.56 28.29
C GLU A 222 -19.77 10.45 26.82
N GLY A 223 -20.63 10.97 25.92
CA GLY A 223 -20.63 10.78 24.45
C GLY A 223 -19.38 11.26 23.70
N VAL A 224 -19.19 10.96 22.40
CA VAL A 224 -20.11 11.24 21.29
C VAL A 224 -19.81 10.31 20.10
N TYR A 225 -20.88 9.85 19.43
CA TYR A 225 -20.87 9.17 18.15
C TYR A 225 -20.66 10.18 17.00
N PHE A 226 -19.79 9.89 16.04
CA PHE A 226 -19.85 10.52 14.72
C PHE A 226 -20.74 9.67 13.80
N THR A 227 -21.97 10.13 13.58
CA THR A 227 -22.78 9.75 12.42
C THR A 227 -22.91 10.99 11.55
N SER A 228 -22.24 11.00 10.40
CA SER A 228 -22.45 12.01 9.36
C SER A 228 -23.61 11.58 8.46
N GLY A 229 -24.77 12.20 8.64
CA GLY A 229 -25.90 12.16 7.72
C GLY A 229 -26.77 13.39 7.95
N MET A 230 -26.82 14.28 6.96
CA MET A 230 -27.58 15.55 6.94
C MET A 230 -29.12 15.30 6.98
N PRO A 231 -29.98 16.34 6.84
CA PRO A 231 -30.22 17.52 7.68
C PRO A 231 -31.70 17.56 8.17
N GLN A 232 -32.00 18.10 9.35
CA GLN A 232 -33.39 18.50 9.63
C GLN A 232 -33.49 19.57 10.71
N ALA A 233 -34.28 20.59 10.37
CA ALA A 233 -34.65 21.71 11.20
C ALA A 233 -35.20 21.27 12.56
N CYS A 234 -34.80 21.98 13.62
CA CYS A 234 -35.57 22.05 14.85
C CYS A 234 -35.35 23.42 15.51
N MET A 235 -36.14 24.41 15.05
CA MET A 235 -36.77 25.32 16.01
C MET A 235 -37.85 24.51 16.73
N ALA A 236 -37.85 24.49 18.07
CA ALA A 236 -39.07 24.39 18.87
C ALA A 236 -38.77 24.68 20.34
N ASP A 237 -39.32 25.80 20.80
CA ASP A 237 -39.68 26.09 22.19
C ASP A 237 -40.25 24.86 22.93
N ASN A 238 -39.83 24.64 24.18
CA ASN A 238 -40.65 24.90 25.37
C ASN A 238 -40.05 24.32 26.66
N ARG A 239 -39.80 25.23 27.60
CA ARG A 239 -40.18 25.21 29.04
C ARG A 239 -40.24 23.86 29.78
N CYS A 240 -39.47 23.79 30.88
CA CYS A 240 -39.93 23.39 32.21
C CYS A 240 -38.90 23.86 33.26
N ALA A 241 -39.20 24.93 34.02
CA ALA A 241 -39.64 24.91 35.42
C ALA A 241 -38.46 24.86 36.43
N ARG A 242 -38.11 26.00 37.04
CA ARG A 242 -38.46 26.46 38.42
C ARG A 242 -37.68 25.75 39.55
N ALA A 243 -36.82 26.53 40.23
CA ALA A 243 -36.92 26.91 41.66
C ALA A 243 -36.09 25.96 42.57
N SER A 244 -35.37 26.36 43.63
CA SER A 244 -35.28 27.60 44.42
C SER A 244 -34.18 27.45 45.49
N TRP A 245 -33.67 28.61 45.93
CA TRP A 245 -32.75 28.92 47.05
C TRP A 245 -31.26 28.63 46.85
#